data_AF-A0A9C9JR78-F1
#
_entry.id   AF-A0A9C9JR78-F1
#
_cell.length_a   1.000
_cell.length_b   1.000
_cell.length_c   1.000
_cell.angle_alpha   90.00
_cell.angle_beta   90.00
_cell.angle_gamma   90.00
#
_symmetry.space_group_name_H-M   'P 1'
#
loop_
_entity.id
_entity.type
_entity.pdbx_description
1 polymer ?
#
loop_
_entity_poly.entity_id
_entity_poly.type
_entity_poly.pdbx_seq_one_letter_code
_entity_poly.pdbx_strand_id
1 'polypeptide(L)'
;MKISQKYSHLNGEEYLIVHHKKLYEEIKEIISSMDAGKYKTKISKEKTLKGTNLYSPVDLNKEFDREFQKRDWKESRYSYYITLNRNLMEKTVTMPVNDQKEFLIENGEKEPIYSYNQTDFVKEKLAVEVQFGKYAFVAYDLFVKHMLFYSGGVINLGIEILPTKKMQAQMSSGVAYYEGEVYNVMRQGRNSPPVPLLILGIEP
;
A
#
# COMPACT_ATOMS: atom_id res chain seq x y z
N MET A 1 -5.77 -17.04 -6.50
CA MET A 1 -4.90 -16.26 -7.40
C MET A 1 -3.50 -16.76 -7.16
N LYS A 2 -2.50 -16.23 -7.83
CA LYS A 2 -1.10 -16.59 -7.54
C LYS A 2 -0.20 -15.37 -7.55
N ILE A 3 0.81 -15.41 -6.71
CA ILE A 3 1.94 -14.48 -6.75
C ILE A 3 2.82 -14.93 -7.92
N SER A 4 2.88 -14.14 -8.98
CA SER A 4 3.65 -14.44 -10.19
C SER A 4 5.00 -13.73 -10.21
N GLN A 5 5.11 -12.59 -9.55
CA GLN A 5 6.35 -11.80 -9.46
C GLN A 5 6.50 -11.20 -8.07
N LYS A 6 7.75 -10.96 -7.65
CA LYS A 6 8.11 -10.36 -6.36
C LYS A 6 9.29 -9.42 -6.52
N TYR A 7 9.23 -8.27 -5.85
CA TYR A 7 10.33 -7.32 -5.75
C TYR A 7 10.54 -6.97 -4.27
N SER A 8 11.69 -7.38 -3.74
CA SER A 8 12.12 -7.09 -2.36
C SER A 8 12.97 -5.83 -2.36
N HIS A 9 12.41 -4.73 -1.85
CA HIS A 9 13.12 -3.46 -1.71
C HIS A 9 13.66 -3.32 -0.29
N LEU A 10 14.94 -2.99 -0.16
CA LEU A 10 15.66 -2.93 1.12
C LEU A 10 15.48 -4.21 1.97
N ASN A 11 15.53 -5.36 1.30
CA ASN A 11 15.39 -6.70 1.90
C ASN A 11 14.06 -6.90 2.66
N GLY A 12 12.97 -6.34 2.15
CA GLY A 12 11.66 -6.44 2.77
C GLY A 12 11.12 -7.88 2.86
N GLU A 13 11.28 -8.68 1.81
CA GLU A 13 10.86 -10.09 1.86
C GLU A 13 11.65 -10.88 2.92
N GLU A 14 12.96 -10.64 2.99
CA GLU A 14 13.84 -11.27 3.97
C GLU A 14 13.44 -10.90 5.39
N TYR A 15 13.12 -9.63 5.65
CA TYR A 15 12.58 -9.18 6.93
C TYR A 15 11.31 -9.95 7.32
N LEU A 16 10.39 -10.15 6.37
CA LEU A 16 9.19 -10.95 6.59
C LEU A 16 9.51 -12.41 6.89
N ILE A 17 10.42 -13.03 6.13
CA ILE A 17 10.82 -14.44 6.32
C ILE A 17 11.43 -14.67 7.70
N VAL A 18 12.24 -13.73 8.19
CA VAL A 18 12.96 -13.85 9.47
C VAL A 18 12.08 -13.47 10.65
N HIS A 19 11.37 -12.34 10.58
CA HIS A 19 10.69 -11.75 11.73
C HIS A 19 9.18 -11.95 11.76
N HIS A 20 8.54 -12.14 10.60
CA HIS A 20 7.09 -12.21 10.47
C HIS A 20 6.60 -13.39 9.60
N LYS A 21 7.29 -14.52 9.66
CA LYS A 21 7.05 -15.69 8.79
C LYS A 21 5.58 -16.10 8.75
N LYS A 22 4.92 -16.14 9.91
CA LYS A 22 3.49 -16.51 10.02
C LYS A 22 2.58 -15.55 9.23
N LEU A 23 2.79 -14.24 9.38
CA LEU A 23 2.02 -13.25 8.65
C LEU A 23 2.32 -13.27 7.16
N TYR A 24 3.57 -13.57 6.78
CA TYR A 24 3.91 -13.71 5.38
C TYR A 24 3.19 -14.89 4.71
N GLU A 25 3.15 -16.04 5.37
CA GLU A 25 2.35 -17.18 4.89
C GLU A 25 0.85 -16.85 4.88
N GLU A 26 0.34 -16.14 5.89
CA GLU A 26 -1.06 -15.68 5.94
C GLU A 26 -1.42 -14.80 4.72
N ILE A 27 -0.56 -13.85 4.33
CA ILE A 27 -0.75 -13.01 3.12
C ILE A 27 -0.77 -13.87 1.85
N LYS A 28 0.15 -14.84 1.73
CA LYS A 28 0.17 -15.76 0.58
C LYS A 28 -1.10 -16.60 0.52
N GLU A 29 -1.58 -17.09 1.66
CA GLU A 29 -2.81 -17.87 1.78
C GLU A 29 -4.03 -17.05 1.33
N ILE A 30 -4.16 -15.79 1.79
CA ILE A 30 -5.19 -14.84 1.32
C ILE A 30 -5.18 -14.78 -0.21
N ILE A 31 -4.05 -14.43 -0.83
CA ILE A 31 -3.94 -14.32 -2.29
C ILE A 31 -4.29 -15.65 -2.98
N SER A 32 -3.79 -16.77 -2.45
CA SER A 32 -4.01 -18.08 -3.05
C SER A 32 -5.47 -18.53 -3.04
N SER A 33 -6.22 -18.19 -1.98
CA SER A 33 -7.62 -18.57 -1.78
C SER A 33 -8.62 -17.90 -2.73
N MET A 34 -8.25 -16.77 -3.34
CA MET A 34 -9.15 -15.99 -4.20
C MET A 34 -9.30 -16.59 -5.60
N ASP A 35 -10.50 -16.95 -6.04
CA ASP A 35 -10.73 -17.32 -7.44
C ASP A 35 -11.00 -16.07 -8.28
N ALA A 36 -9.96 -15.54 -8.94
CA ALA A 36 -10.09 -14.34 -9.77
C ALA A 36 -11.20 -14.47 -10.83
N GLY A 37 -11.46 -15.67 -11.35
CA GLY A 37 -12.46 -15.91 -12.40
C GLY A 37 -13.86 -15.42 -12.02
N LYS A 38 -14.20 -15.50 -10.72
CA LYS A 38 -15.49 -15.02 -10.17
C LYS A 38 -15.67 -13.50 -10.27
N TYR A 39 -14.58 -12.76 -10.43
CA TYR A 39 -14.57 -11.29 -10.44
C TYR A 39 -14.45 -10.70 -11.86
N LYS A 40 -14.59 -11.51 -12.92
CA LYS A 40 -14.78 -11.03 -14.31
C LYS A 40 -16.22 -10.54 -14.57
N THR A 41 -16.69 -9.64 -13.73
CA THR A 41 -18.09 -9.17 -13.70
C THR A 41 -18.30 -7.87 -14.46
N LYS A 42 -17.23 -7.15 -14.82
CA LYS A 42 -17.31 -5.81 -15.40
C LYS A 42 -17.44 -5.87 -16.91
N ILE A 43 -18.56 -5.41 -17.45
CA ILE A 43 -18.72 -5.22 -18.90
C ILE A 43 -18.07 -3.90 -19.32
N SER A 44 -17.07 -3.97 -20.21
CA SER A 44 -16.36 -2.78 -20.68
C SER A 44 -17.23 -1.88 -21.56
N LYS A 45 -17.13 -0.57 -21.31
CA LYS A 45 -17.73 0.49 -22.14
C LYS A 45 -16.70 1.25 -22.98
N GLU A 46 -15.42 0.86 -22.89
CA GLU A 46 -14.32 1.51 -23.60
C GLU A 46 -14.39 1.22 -25.09
N LYS A 47 -14.13 2.19 -25.96
CA LYS A 47 -14.28 2.05 -27.42
C LYS A 47 -13.53 0.83 -27.97
N THR A 48 -12.34 0.55 -27.46
CA THR A 48 -11.45 -0.53 -27.89
C THR A 48 -11.79 -1.91 -27.31
N LEU A 49 -12.59 -1.97 -26.23
CA LEU A 49 -12.86 -3.20 -25.46
C LEU A 49 -14.36 -3.44 -25.24
N LYS A 50 -15.23 -2.70 -25.95
CA LYS A 50 -16.67 -2.65 -25.69
C LYS A 50 -17.29 -4.05 -25.67
N GLY A 51 -18.04 -4.36 -24.60
CA GLY A 51 -18.76 -5.63 -24.44
C GLY A 51 -17.94 -6.80 -23.89
N THR A 52 -16.63 -6.62 -23.66
CA THR A 52 -15.80 -7.66 -23.03
C THR A 52 -16.00 -7.71 -21.51
N ASN A 53 -15.92 -8.93 -20.95
CA ASN A 53 -15.92 -9.15 -19.50
C ASN A 53 -14.50 -8.97 -18.95
N LEU A 54 -14.31 -7.91 -18.16
CA LEU A 54 -13.07 -7.56 -17.51
C LEU A 54 -13.14 -7.89 -16.02
N TYR A 55 -11.98 -8.05 -15.39
CA TYR A 55 -11.89 -8.10 -13.94
C TYR A 55 -12.35 -6.76 -13.36
N SER A 56 -13.21 -6.82 -12.35
CA SER A 56 -13.76 -5.68 -11.63
C SER A 56 -12.85 -5.30 -10.47
N PRO A 57 -12.16 -4.14 -10.51
CA PRO A 57 -11.36 -3.65 -9.38
C PRO A 57 -12.19 -3.54 -8.10
N VAL A 58 -13.44 -3.12 -8.22
CA VAL A 58 -14.35 -2.94 -7.08
C VAL A 58 -14.66 -4.28 -6.41
N ASP A 59 -14.94 -5.32 -7.18
CA ASP A 59 -15.28 -6.62 -6.59
C ASP A 59 -14.04 -7.35 -6.07
N LEU A 60 -12.88 -7.17 -6.72
CA LEU A 60 -11.60 -7.65 -6.22
C LEU A 60 -11.23 -6.97 -4.89
N ASN A 61 -11.30 -5.65 -4.79
CA ASN A 61 -11.02 -4.92 -3.55
C ASN A 61 -11.92 -5.41 -2.41
N LYS A 62 -13.23 -5.50 -2.64
CA LYS A 62 -14.18 -6.01 -1.63
C LYS A 62 -13.84 -7.42 -1.14
N GLU A 63 -13.35 -8.28 -2.03
CA GLU A 63 -12.95 -9.63 -1.64
C GLU A 63 -11.67 -9.61 -0.80
N PHE A 64 -10.65 -8.84 -1.21
CA PHE A 64 -9.44 -8.66 -0.43
C PHE A 64 -9.75 -8.07 0.95
N ASP A 65 -10.57 -7.02 1.02
CA ASP A 65 -11.04 -6.42 2.28
C ASP A 65 -11.62 -7.49 3.21
N ARG A 66 -12.51 -8.33 2.67
CA ARG A 66 -13.13 -9.41 3.43
C ARG A 66 -12.10 -10.42 3.94
N GLU A 67 -11.19 -10.87 3.09
CA GLU A 67 -10.22 -11.91 3.45
C GLU A 67 -9.14 -11.43 4.43
N PHE A 68 -8.72 -10.17 4.33
CA PHE A 68 -7.83 -9.52 5.29
C PHE A 68 -8.53 -9.27 6.64
N GLN A 69 -9.76 -8.74 6.63
CA GLN A 69 -10.53 -8.51 7.87
C GLN A 69 -10.84 -9.82 8.62
N LYS A 70 -11.12 -10.92 7.90
CA LYS A 70 -11.29 -12.26 8.50
C LYS A 70 -10.07 -12.74 9.29
N ARG A 71 -8.89 -12.17 9.00
CA ARG A 71 -7.60 -12.51 9.63
C ARG A 71 -7.13 -11.37 10.54
N ASP A 72 -8.04 -10.53 11.01
CA ASP A 72 -7.78 -9.43 11.95
C ASP A 72 -6.78 -8.37 11.44
N TRP A 73 -6.62 -8.23 10.13
CA TRP A 73 -6.00 -7.04 9.57
C TRP A 73 -6.97 -5.88 9.63
N LYS A 74 -6.50 -4.73 10.11
CA LYS A 74 -7.35 -3.58 10.40
C LYS A 74 -6.87 -2.34 9.68
N GLU A 75 -7.81 -1.50 9.30
CA GLU A 75 -7.50 -0.15 8.87
C GLU A 75 -6.70 0.59 9.95
N SER A 76 -5.70 1.37 9.53
CA SER A 76 -4.94 2.23 10.43
C SER A 76 -4.91 3.65 9.89
N ARG A 77 -5.16 4.61 10.77
CA ARG A 77 -5.09 6.04 10.49
C ARG A 77 -3.91 6.63 11.24
N TYR A 78 -3.03 7.30 10.49
CA TYR A 78 -1.94 8.10 11.03
C TYR A 78 -2.29 9.58 10.93
N SER A 79 -2.60 10.20 12.06
CA SER A 79 -2.89 11.63 12.16
C SER A 79 -1.69 12.40 12.68
N TYR A 80 -1.46 13.59 12.12
CA TYR A 80 -0.28 14.40 12.43
C TYR A 80 -0.56 15.89 12.20
N TYR A 81 0.29 16.74 12.76
CA TYR A 81 0.29 18.18 12.52
C TYR A 81 1.47 18.59 11.64
N ILE A 82 1.18 19.40 10.62
CA ILE A 82 2.18 19.89 9.66
C ILE A 82 2.89 21.12 10.23
N THR A 83 4.21 21.15 10.06
CA THR A 83 5.08 22.32 10.26
C THR A 83 6.07 22.38 9.09
N LEU A 84 6.48 23.60 8.71
CA LEU A 84 7.56 23.81 7.74
C LEU A 84 8.94 23.94 8.41
N ASN A 85 8.99 23.94 9.75
CA ASN A 85 10.22 23.93 10.51
C ASN A 85 10.72 22.48 10.66
N ARG A 86 11.83 22.17 9.98
CA ARG A 86 12.43 20.84 9.99
C ARG A 86 12.76 20.32 11.39
N ASN A 87 13.30 21.15 12.27
CA ASN A 87 13.68 20.75 13.62
C ASN A 87 12.46 20.41 14.49
N LEU A 88 11.34 21.09 14.26
CA LEU A 88 10.08 20.77 14.94
C LEU A 88 9.47 19.50 14.37
N MET A 89 9.46 19.34 13.04
CA MET A 89 8.97 18.13 12.37
C MET A 89 9.69 16.87 12.86
N GLU A 90 11.03 16.89 12.92
CA GLU A 90 11.83 15.74 13.36
C GLU A 90 11.53 15.35 14.83
N LYS A 91 11.15 16.32 15.68
CA LYS A 91 10.76 16.07 17.07
C LYS A 91 9.34 15.53 17.18
N THR A 92 8.42 16.03 16.35
CA THR A 92 6.99 15.69 16.44
C THR A 92 6.62 14.40 15.72
N VAL A 93 7.45 13.92 14.78
CA VAL A 93 7.10 12.78 13.91
C VAL A 93 6.77 11.49 14.65
N THR A 94 7.25 11.28 15.88
CA THR A 94 6.92 10.09 16.69
C THR A 94 6.03 10.39 17.90
N MET A 95 5.66 11.66 18.10
CA MET A 95 4.82 12.06 19.22
C MET A 95 3.35 11.68 18.96
N PRO A 96 2.56 11.39 20.00
CA PRO A 96 1.11 11.32 19.88
C PRO A 96 0.53 12.61 19.28
N VAL A 97 -0.51 12.50 18.44
CA VAL A 97 -1.06 13.64 17.69
C VAL A 97 -1.49 14.83 18.55
N ASN A 98 -1.99 14.57 19.76
CA ASN A 98 -2.39 15.63 20.70
C ASN A 98 -1.16 16.41 21.17
N ASP A 99 -0.11 15.70 21.58
CA ASP A 99 1.16 16.25 22.05
C ASP A 99 1.88 17.00 20.92
N GLN A 100 1.78 16.55 19.66
CA GLN A 100 2.33 17.26 18.51
C GLN A 100 1.76 18.69 18.41
N LYS A 101 0.44 18.84 18.56
CA LYS A 101 -0.21 20.15 18.44
C LYS A 101 0.30 21.10 19.52
N GLU A 102 0.29 20.64 20.77
CA GLU A 102 0.71 21.43 21.93
C GLU A 102 2.18 21.83 21.79
N PHE A 103 3.06 20.87 21.48
CA PHE A 103 4.48 21.11 21.27
C PHE A 103 4.75 22.14 20.17
N LEU A 104 4.05 22.05 19.02
CA LEU A 104 4.24 23.00 17.92
C LEU A 104 3.84 24.42 18.34
N ILE A 105 2.72 24.58 19.04
CA ILE A 105 2.25 25.89 19.54
C ILE A 105 3.25 26.50 20.53
N GLU A 106 3.73 25.70 21.48
CA GLU A 106 4.72 26.13 22.47
C GLU A 106 6.06 26.54 21.84
N ASN A 107 6.38 26.00 20.64
CA ASN A 107 7.61 26.26 19.92
C ASN A 107 7.45 27.24 18.74
N GLY A 108 6.36 28.02 18.74
CA GLY A 108 6.20 29.18 17.86
C GLY A 108 5.38 28.95 16.58
N GLU A 109 4.83 27.76 16.37
CA GLU A 109 3.83 27.54 15.31
C GLU A 109 2.47 28.08 15.75
N LYS A 110 1.92 29.07 15.01
CA LYS A 110 0.67 29.73 15.41
C LYS A 110 -0.57 28.89 15.09
N GLU A 111 -0.56 28.23 13.93
CA GLU A 111 -1.71 27.49 13.41
C GLU A 111 -1.25 26.13 12.83
N PRO A 112 -0.85 25.15 13.67
CA PRO A 112 -0.50 23.83 13.18
C PRO A 112 -1.65 23.21 12.37
N ILE A 113 -1.36 22.76 11.15
CA ILE A 113 -2.38 22.22 10.24
C ILE A 113 -2.54 20.72 10.50
N TYR A 114 -3.74 20.29 10.90
CA TYR A 114 -4.06 18.88 11.05
C TYR A 114 -4.12 18.19 9.69
N SER A 115 -3.49 17.02 9.59
CA SER A 115 -3.56 16.14 8.43
C SER A 115 -3.59 14.68 8.87
N TYR A 116 -3.89 13.78 7.93
CA TYR A 116 -3.83 12.35 8.19
C TYR A 116 -3.64 11.56 6.90
N ASN A 117 -3.14 10.34 7.06
CA ASN A 117 -3.20 9.29 6.05
C ASN A 117 -3.84 8.04 6.64
N GLN A 118 -4.34 7.20 5.75
CA GLN A 118 -5.02 5.97 6.11
C GLN A 118 -4.54 4.85 5.20
N THR A 119 -4.28 3.69 5.79
CA THR A 119 -3.85 2.47 5.10
C THR A 119 -4.88 1.37 5.35
N ASP A 120 -5.07 0.52 4.37
CA ASP A 120 -6.18 -0.43 4.34
C ASP A 120 -6.01 -1.52 5.40
N PHE A 121 -4.80 -2.07 5.53
CA PHE A 121 -4.55 -3.25 6.35
C PHE A 121 -3.24 -3.12 7.15
N VAL A 122 -3.34 -3.07 8.47
CA VAL A 122 -2.20 -3.11 9.38
C VAL A 122 -2.35 -4.23 10.39
N LYS A 123 -1.26 -4.97 10.60
CA LYS A 123 -1.14 -6.01 11.63
C LYS A 123 0.33 -6.15 12.01
N GLU A 124 0.61 -6.14 13.32
CA GLU A 124 1.96 -6.33 13.88
C GLU A 124 3.07 -5.53 13.18
N LYS A 125 2.85 -4.22 12.97
CA LYS A 125 3.77 -3.31 12.27
C LYS A 125 4.06 -3.64 10.80
N LEU A 126 3.17 -4.38 10.13
CA LEU A 126 3.17 -4.53 8.68
C LEU A 126 1.97 -3.78 8.11
N ALA A 127 2.15 -3.04 7.03
CA ALA A 127 1.05 -2.47 6.25
C ALA A 127 0.92 -3.23 4.92
N VAL A 128 -0.29 -3.58 4.52
CA VAL A 128 -0.61 -4.12 3.20
C VAL A 128 -1.54 -3.15 2.47
N GLU A 129 -1.22 -2.87 1.22
CA GLU A 129 -2.02 -2.10 0.28
C GLU A 129 -2.36 -2.99 -0.92
N VAL A 130 -3.63 -3.02 -1.30
CA VAL A 130 -4.09 -3.77 -2.47
C VAL A 130 -4.57 -2.78 -3.51
N GLN A 131 -3.83 -2.65 -4.61
CA GLN A 131 -4.04 -1.55 -5.53
C GLN A 131 -4.42 -2.03 -6.94
N PHE A 132 -5.72 -2.01 -7.22
CA PHE A 132 -6.32 -2.16 -8.55
C PHE A 132 -6.79 -0.82 -9.15
N GLY A 133 -6.35 0.30 -8.57
CA GLY A 133 -6.65 1.67 -8.99
C GLY A 133 -5.67 2.24 -10.01
N LYS A 134 -5.74 3.56 -10.19
CA LYS A 134 -4.89 4.29 -11.15
C LYS A 134 -3.44 4.38 -10.67
N TYR A 135 -2.49 4.41 -11.61
CA TYR A 135 -1.05 4.56 -11.34
C TYR A 135 -0.67 5.70 -10.38
N ALA A 136 -1.41 6.82 -10.39
CA ALA A 136 -1.13 7.95 -9.50
C ALA A 136 -1.31 7.61 -8.02
N PHE A 137 -2.18 6.65 -7.68
CA PHE A 137 -2.41 6.23 -6.31
C PHE A 137 -1.28 5.32 -5.81
N VAL A 138 -0.79 4.39 -6.64
CA VAL A 138 0.36 3.54 -6.24
C VAL A 138 1.60 4.38 -5.93
N ALA A 139 1.87 5.41 -6.74
CA ALA A 139 2.99 6.30 -6.47
C ALA A 139 2.82 7.04 -5.12
N TYR A 140 1.60 7.40 -4.75
CA TYR A 140 1.32 7.97 -3.43
C TYR A 140 1.54 6.95 -2.31
N ASP A 141 1.09 5.71 -2.52
CA ASP A 141 1.20 4.63 -1.53
C ASP A 141 2.67 4.30 -1.22
N LEU A 142 3.47 4.06 -2.28
CA LEU A 142 4.88 3.71 -2.18
C LEU A 142 5.76 4.82 -1.59
N PHE A 143 5.54 6.08 -1.97
CA PHE A 143 6.47 7.18 -1.65
C PHE A 143 5.99 8.11 -0.53
N VAL A 144 4.69 8.15 -0.23
CA VAL A 144 4.12 9.05 0.78
C VAL A 144 3.54 8.24 1.94
N LYS A 145 2.60 7.33 1.66
CA LYS A 145 1.85 6.64 2.71
C LYS A 145 2.75 5.70 3.51
N HIS A 146 3.41 4.73 2.88
CA HIS A 146 4.29 3.82 3.62
C HIS A 146 5.41 4.55 4.35
N MET A 147 5.99 5.60 3.76
CA MET A 147 7.02 6.43 4.37
C MET A 147 6.53 7.12 5.65
N LEU A 148 5.31 7.65 5.65
CA LEU A 148 4.72 8.32 6.81
C LEU A 148 4.46 7.34 7.95
N PHE A 149 3.86 6.18 7.66
CA PHE A 149 3.60 5.14 8.66
C PHE A 149 4.91 4.55 9.22
N TYR A 150 5.95 4.43 8.38
CA TYR A 150 7.26 3.95 8.79
C TYR A 150 7.97 4.97 9.69
N SER A 151 8.03 6.23 9.27
CA SER A 151 8.69 7.31 10.04
C SER A 151 7.96 7.60 11.37
N GLY A 152 6.63 7.44 11.38
CA GLY A 152 5.81 7.52 12.59
C GLY A 152 5.87 6.28 13.50
N GLY A 153 6.67 5.26 13.14
CA GLY A 153 6.87 4.04 13.95
C GLY A 153 5.69 3.07 13.98
N VAL A 154 4.69 3.27 13.12
CA VAL A 154 3.49 2.41 13.03
C VAL A 154 3.80 1.11 12.30
N ILE A 155 4.64 1.17 11.26
CA ILE A 155 5.09 -0.01 10.51
C ILE A 155 6.61 -0.08 10.46
N ASN A 156 7.11 -1.30 10.29
CA ASN A 156 8.50 -1.58 9.93
C ASN A 156 8.65 -1.92 8.45
N LEU A 157 7.56 -2.31 7.78
CA LEU A 157 7.55 -2.74 6.39
C LEU A 157 6.18 -2.53 5.72
N GLY A 158 6.20 -2.07 4.47
CA GLY A 158 5.02 -2.02 3.60
C GLY A 158 4.98 -3.16 2.59
N ILE A 159 3.79 -3.67 2.27
CA ILE A 159 3.54 -4.64 1.21
C ILE A 159 2.56 -4.02 0.22
N GLU A 160 2.92 -4.01 -1.06
CA GLU A 160 2.06 -3.52 -2.14
C GLU A 160 1.65 -4.71 -3.02
N ILE A 161 0.35 -4.97 -3.15
CA ILE A 161 -0.19 -6.04 -4.00
C ILE A 161 -0.78 -5.43 -5.27
N LEU A 162 -0.18 -5.76 -6.41
CA LEU A 162 -0.51 -5.21 -7.73
C LEU A 162 -0.85 -6.32 -8.72
N PRO A 163 -1.75 -6.10 -9.68
CA PRO A 163 -1.90 -7.01 -10.82
C PRO A 163 -0.63 -6.96 -11.67
N THR A 164 -0.18 -8.08 -12.23
CA THR A 164 0.83 -8.03 -13.31
C THR A 164 0.23 -7.42 -14.57
N LYS A 165 1.08 -7.04 -15.53
CA LYS A 165 0.61 -6.49 -16.82
C LYS A 165 -0.35 -7.44 -17.51
N LYS A 166 -0.15 -8.75 -17.37
CA LYS A 166 -1.00 -9.80 -17.94
C LYS A 166 -2.40 -9.83 -17.32
N MET A 167 -2.53 -9.60 -16.02
CA MET A 167 -3.82 -9.45 -15.37
C MET A 167 -4.45 -8.08 -15.70
N GLN A 168 -3.67 -7.00 -15.62
CA GLN A 168 -4.11 -5.63 -15.92
C GLN A 168 -4.65 -5.50 -17.35
N ALA A 169 -4.11 -6.23 -18.33
CA ALA A 169 -4.62 -6.26 -19.70
C ALA A 169 -6.09 -6.75 -19.81
N GLN A 170 -6.59 -7.42 -18.77
CA GLN A 170 -7.98 -7.87 -18.65
C GLN A 170 -8.77 -7.02 -17.64
N MET A 171 -8.30 -5.81 -17.34
CA MET A 171 -8.93 -4.80 -16.49
C MET A 171 -9.19 -3.53 -17.31
N SER A 172 -9.81 -2.52 -16.70
CA SER A 172 -9.95 -1.21 -17.35
C SER A 172 -8.61 -0.55 -17.61
N SER A 173 -8.59 0.32 -18.62
CA SER A 173 -7.41 1.14 -18.90
C SER A 173 -7.03 2.04 -17.72
N GLY A 174 -5.72 2.29 -17.59
CA GLY A 174 -5.16 3.18 -16.57
C GLY A 174 -4.97 2.53 -15.18
N VAL A 175 -5.38 1.27 -15.00
CA VAL A 175 -5.03 0.49 -13.80
C VAL A 175 -3.52 0.29 -13.75
N ALA A 176 -2.93 0.52 -12.58
CA ALA A 176 -1.51 0.28 -12.33
C ALA A 176 -1.14 -1.19 -12.46
N TYR A 177 0.12 -1.50 -12.71
CA TYR A 177 0.58 -2.87 -12.83
C TYR A 177 2.01 -3.03 -12.30
N TYR A 178 2.27 -4.21 -11.73
CA TYR A 178 3.50 -4.57 -11.05
C TYR A 178 4.76 -4.10 -11.79
N GLU A 179 4.90 -4.44 -13.09
CA GLU A 179 6.10 -4.15 -13.87
C GLU A 179 6.37 -2.64 -13.99
N GLY A 180 5.31 -1.84 -14.15
CA GLY A 180 5.41 -0.39 -14.23
C GLY A 180 5.82 0.24 -12.90
N GLU A 181 5.24 -0.24 -11.80
CA GLU A 181 5.49 0.34 -10.48
C GLU A 181 6.83 -0.09 -9.89
N VAL A 182 7.26 -1.34 -10.12
CA VAL A 182 8.63 -1.77 -9.80
C VAL A 182 9.65 -0.96 -10.61
N TYR A 183 9.39 -0.72 -11.90
CA TYR A 183 10.23 0.17 -12.69
C TYR A 183 10.28 1.59 -12.10
N ASN A 184 9.14 2.11 -11.62
CA ASN A 184 9.05 3.42 -10.96
C ASN A 184 9.86 3.49 -9.66
N VAL A 185 9.97 2.39 -8.91
CA VAL A 185 10.82 2.31 -7.70
C VAL A 185 12.29 2.22 -8.10
N MET A 186 12.65 1.25 -8.96
CA MET A 186 14.03 1.02 -9.38
C MET A 186 14.70 2.27 -9.98
N ARG A 187 13.96 3.06 -10.77
CA ARG A 187 14.50 4.28 -11.41
C ARG A 187 14.84 5.40 -10.43
N GLN A 188 14.35 5.35 -9.18
CA GLN A 188 14.68 6.34 -8.13
C GLN A 188 16.05 6.07 -7.49
N GLY A 189 16.68 4.94 -7.81
CA GLY A 189 17.93 4.50 -7.21
C GLY A 189 17.73 3.49 -6.07
N ARG A 190 18.83 2.96 -5.56
CA ARG A 190 18.81 1.75 -4.70
C ARG A 190 18.13 1.91 -3.35
N ASN A 191 18.09 3.13 -2.81
CA ASN A 191 17.65 3.38 -1.43
C ASN A 191 16.36 4.21 -1.34
N SER A 192 15.68 4.43 -2.48
CA SER A 192 14.46 5.23 -2.55
C SER A 192 13.27 4.36 -2.95
N PRO A 193 12.14 4.39 -2.21
CA PRO A 193 11.93 5.16 -0.98
C PRO A 193 12.69 4.55 0.22
N PRO A 194 13.04 5.33 1.27
CA PRO A 194 13.78 4.83 2.43
C PRO A 194 12.88 4.10 3.45
N VAL A 195 12.04 3.19 2.96
CA VAL A 195 11.17 2.28 3.73
C VAL A 195 11.31 0.89 3.13
N PRO A 196 11.46 -0.19 3.92
CA PRO A 196 11.42 -1.55 3.40
C PRO A 196 10.07 -1.87 2.77
N LEU A 197 10.10 -2.41 1.55
CA LEU A 197 8.88 -2.76 0.82
C LEU A 197 8.98 -4.17 0.23
N LEU A 198 7.84 -4.86 0.18
CA LEU A 198 7.65 -6.03 -0.67
C LEU A 198 6.53 -5.75 -1.67
N ILE A 199 6.87 -5.70 -2.95
CA ILE A 199 5.88 -5.55 -4.01
C ILE A 199 5.57 -6.93 -4.58
N LEU A 200 4.29 -7.31 -4.59
CA LEU A 200 3.78 -8.59 -5.06
C LEU A 200 2.96 -8.40 -6.34
N GLY A 201 3.41 -9.02 -7.43
CA GLY A 201 2.68 -9.07 -8.69
C GLY A 201 1.79 -10.30 -8.75
N ILE A 202 0.48 -10.12 -8.79
CA ILE A 202 -0.50 -11.21 -8.78
C ILE A 202 -1.15 -11.45 -10.14
N GLU A 203 -1.54 -12.71 -10.36
CA GLU A 203 -2.31 -13.16 -11.52
C GLU A 203 -3.46 -14.08 -11.08
N PRO A 204 -4.49 -14.24 -11.93
CA PRO A 204 -5.49 -15.29 -11.79
C PRO A 204 -4.87 -16.67 -11.52
#